data_AF-A0A7S1ZCN4-F1
#
_entry.id   AF-A0A7S1ZCN4-F1
#
_cell.length_a   1.000
_cell.length_b   1.000
_cell.length_c   1.000
_cell.angle_alpha   90.00
_cell.angle_beta   90.00
_cell.angle_gamma   90.00
#
_symmetry.space_group_name_H-M   'P 1'
#
loop_
_entity.id
_entity.type
_entity.pdbx_description
1 polymer ?
#
loop_
_entity_poly.entity_id
_entity_poly.type
_entity_poly.pdbx_seq_one_letter_code
_entity_poly.pdbx_strand_id
1 'polypeptide(L)'
;DCRGREIRDSRYNDMKASMYLLGNAFRINQTKAPDNLPTVQAAKAFFKEMDAMEKSVRTKKPKTQDRVAQGHYLAALDILDKYLDLVELPPTNSGHYDKEFDTLVGESARLT
;
A
#
# COMPACT_ATOMS: atom_id res chain seq x y z
N ASP A 1 -28.88 -16.99 0.55
CA ASP A 1 -28.52 -15.61 0.95
C ASP A 1 -27.19 -15.53 1.69
N CYS A 2 -26.07 -15.60 0.97
CA CYS A 2 -24.76 -15.25 1.52
C CYS A 2 -24.56 -13.73 1.39
N ARG A 3 -25.18 -12.94 2.28
CA ARG A 3 -24.89 -11.50 2.37
C ARG A 3 -23.58 -11.32 3.13
N GLY A 4 -22.46 -11.37 2.41
CA GLY A 4 -21.17 -10.98 2.97
C GLY A 4 -21.30 -9.55 3.47
N ARG A 5 -21.09 -9.31 4.77
CA ARG A 5 -20.89 -7.95 5.28
C ARG A 5 -19.61 -7.45 4.61
N GLU A 6 -19.74 -6.51 3.67
CA GLU A 6 -18.58 -5.74 3.20
C GLU A 6 -17.98 -5.03 4.42
N ILE A 7 -16.87 -5.56 4.92
CA ILE A 7 -16.05 -4.85 5.89
C ILE A 7 -15.33 -3.77 5.07
N ARG A 8 -15.92 -2.58 5.05
CA ARG A 8 -15.31 -1.38 4.45
C ARG A 8 -14.16 -0.98 5.35
N ASP A 9 -12.96 -1.37 4.93
CA ASP A 9 -11.74 -0.97 5.61
C ASP A 9 -11.23 0.38 5.09
N SER A 10 -10.24 0.97 5.77
CA SER A 10 -9.60 2.20 5.32
C SER A 10 -8.86 1.97 3.98
N ARG A 11 -8.80 3.01 3.12
CA ARG A 11 -8.00 3.00 1.87
C ARG A 11 -6.55 2.55 2.09
N TYR A 12 -6.00 2.86 3.25
CA TYR A 12 -4.66 2.44 3.66
C TYR A 12 -4.56 0.92 3.83
N ASN A 13 -5.58 0.29 4.40
CA ASN A 13 -5.62 -1.17 4.54
C ASN A 13 -5.86 -1.86 3.19
N ASP A 14 -6.66 -1.26 2.30
CA ASP A 14 -6.78 -1.72 0.92
C ASP A 14 -5.43 -1.63 0.17
N MET A 15 -4.69 -0.54 0.37
CA MET A 15 -3.33 -0.38 -0.20
C MET A 15 -2.37 -1.43 0.37
N LYS A 16 -2.42 -1.68 1.69
CA LYS A 16 -1.60 -2.70 2.36
C LYS A 16 -1.86 -4.10 1.80
N ALA A 17 -3.14 -4.46 1.64
CA ALA A 17 -3.55 -5.70 1.02
C ALA A 17 -3.08 -5.79 -0.44
N SER A 18 -3.27 -4.70 -1.21
CA SER A 18 -2.93 -4.66 -2.63
C SER A 18 -1.43 -4.79 -2.89
N MET A 19 -0.58 -4.08 -2.12
CA MET A 19 0.88 -4.18 -2.24
C MET A 19 1.40 -5.58 -1.88
N TYR A 20 0.79 -6.24 -0.88
CA TYR A 20 1.14 -7.62 -0.54
C TYR A 20 0.69 -8.60 -1.64
N LEU A 21 -0.51 -8.42 -2.18
CA LEU A 21 -1.03 -9.23 -3.28
C LEU A 21 -0.21 -9.04 -4.55
N LEU A 22 0.15 -7.82 -4.94
CA LEU A 22 1.01 -7.54 -6.09
C LEU A 22 2.40 -8.15 -5.92
N GLY A 23 3.01 -8.01 -4.74
CA GLY A 23 4.28 -8.66 -4.43
C GLY A 23 4.21 -10.19 -4.47
N ASN A 24 3.01 -10.78 -4.36
CA ASN A 24 2.77 -12.22 -4.46
C ASN A 24 2.35 -12.67 -5.88
N ALA A 25 1.61 -11.84 -6.61
CA ALA A 25 1.00 -12.18 -7.90
C ALA A 25 2.03 -12.38 -9.01
N PHE A 26 3.14 -11.64 -8.99
CA PHE A 26 4.18 -11.72 -10.03
C PHE A 26 5.28 -12.76 -9.72
N ARG A 27 4.96 -13.78 -8.92
CA ARG A 27 5.91 -14.85 -8.61
C ARG A 27 6.13 -15.79 -9.78
N ILE A 28 7.31 -15.71 -10.38
CA ILE A 28 7.78 -16.70 -11.35
C ILE A 28 7.98 -18.07 -10.67
N ASN A 29 8.31 -18.11 -9.36
CA ASN A 29 8.62 -19.35 -8.66
C ASN A 29 7.83 -19.46 -7.34
N GLN A 30 6.82 -20.33 -7.33
CA GLN A 30 5.91 -20.56 -6.20
C GLN A 30 6.54 -21.31 -5.01
N THR A 31 7.76 -21.83 -5.19
CA THR A 31 8.47 -22.63 -4.17
C THR A 31 9.12 -21.79 -3.06
N LYS A 32 9.35 -20.49 -3.29
CA LYS A 32 9.92 -19.59 -2.27
C LYS A 32 8.81 -19.03 -1.38
N ALA A 33 9.03 -19.12 -0.07
CA ALA A 33 8.14 -18.55 0.93
C ALA A 33 7.88 -17.06 0.64
N PRO A 34 6.66 -16.56 0.89
CA PRO A 34 6.28 -15.21 0.49
C PRO A 34 7.17 -14.09 1.02
N ASP A 35 7.68 -14.31 2.22
CA ASP A 35 8.46 -13.34 2.96
C ASP A 35 9.91 -13.21 2.48
N ASN A 36 10.34 -14.13 1.61
CA ASN A 36 11.68 -14.12 1.04
C ASN A 36 11.75 -13.36 -0.29
N LEU A 37 10.65 -12.76 -0.74
CA LEU A 37 10.66 -11.94 -1.93
C LEU A 37 11.07 -10.50 -1.64
N PRO A 38 11.97 -9.93 -2.46
CA PRO A 38 12.38 -8.53 -2.33
C PRO A 38 11.20 -7.55 -2.32
N THR A 39 10.19 -7.79 -3.17
CA THR A 39 8.96 -6.98 -3.25
C THR A 39 8.15 -7.02 -1.96
N VAL A 40 7.98 -8.20 -1.36
CA VAL A 40 7.23 -8.36 -0.09
C VAL A 40 8.01 -7.77 1.08
N GLN A 41 9.34 -7.89 1.08
CA GLN A 41 10.20 -7.27 2.11
C GLN A 41 10.15 -5.74 2.02
N ALA A 42 10.21 -5.18 0.81
CA ALA A 42 10.06 -3.74 0.59
C ALA A 42 8.67 -3.23 1.02
N ALA A 43 7.60 -3.96 0.67
CA ALA A 43 6.24 -3.62 1.14
C ALA A 43 6.12 -3.65 2.68
N LYS A 44 6.69 -4.67 3.33
CA LYS A 44 6.71 -4.75 4.81
C LYS A 44 7.50 -3.60 5.44
N ALA A 45 8.64 -3.23 4.86
CA ALA A 45 9.43 -2.09 5.33
C ALA A 45 8.65 -0.78 5.21
N PHE A 46 7.94 -0.58 4.09
CA PHE A 46 7.06 0.57 3.89
C PHE A 46 5.95 0.65 4.97
N PHE A 47 5.24 -0.46 5.23
CA PHE A 47 4.19 -0.47 6.25
C PHE A 47 4.72 -0.19 7.65
N LYS A 48 5.94 -0.62 7.96
CA LYS A 48 6.56 -0.37 9.26
C LYS A 48 6.77 1.14 9.50
N GLU A 49 7.26 1.86 8.50
CA GLU A 49 7.45 3.31 8.59
C GLU A 49 6.12 4.06 8.65
N MET A 50 5.13 3.65 7.85
CA MET A 50 3.79 4.25 7.88
C MET A 50 3.06 3.99 9.20
N ASP A 51 3.15 2.79 9.77
CA ASP A 51 2.58 2.47 11.09
C ASP A 51 3.30 3.25 12.22
N ALA A 52 4.60 3.55 12.06
CA ALA A 52 5.35 4.40 12.99
C ALA A 52 4.94 5.88 12.88
N MET A 53 4.77 6.38 11.65
CA MET A 53 4.22 7.70 11.38
C MET A 53 2.83 7.84 11.99
N GLU A 54 1.92 6.90 11.75
CA GLU A 54 0.56 6.95 12.29
C GLU A 54 0.58 7.00 13.83
N LYS A 55 1.43 6.19 14.48
CA LYS A 55 1.60 6.23 15.94
C LYS A 55 2.09 7.58 16.46
N SER A 56 2.99 8.25 15.73
CA SER A 56 3.49 9.58 16.10
C SER A 56 2.41 10.65 16.01
N VAL A 57 1.54 10.56 14.99
CA VAL A 57 0.46 11.53 14.75
C VAL A 57 -0.76 11.28 15.64
N ARG A 58 -1.11 10.02 15.92
CA ARG A 58 -2.28 9.62 16.73
C ARG A 58 -2.08 9.83 18.24
N THR A 59 -1.17 10.71 18.62
CA THR A 59 -0.96 11.09 20.02
C THR A 59 -2.03 12.08 20.47
N LYS A 60 -2.37 12.08 21.77
CA LYS A 60 -3.39 12.99 22.35
C LYS A 60 -3.05 14.48 22.20
N LYS A 61 -1.82 14.82 21.81
CA LYS A 61 -1.31 16.19 21.58
C LYS A 61 -0.47 16.21 20.30
N PRO A 62 -1.12 16.24 19.11
CA PRO A 62 -0.40 16.28 17.85
C PRO A 62 0.40 17.58 17.74
N LYS A 63 1.66 17.47 17.34
CA LYS A 63 2.51 18.65 17.08
C LYS A 63 2.35 19.05 15.62
N THR A 64 2.12 20.33 15.37
CA THR A 64 1.94 20.91 14.02
C THR A 64 3.19 20.79 13.14
N GLN A 65 4.34 20.47 13.72
CA GLN A 65 5.62 20.21 13.04
C GLN A 65 6.35 19.04 13.69
N ASP A 66 5.72 17.86 13.72
CA ASP A 66 6.41 16.67 14.21
C ASP A 66 7.47 16.21 13.20
N ARG A 67 8.73 16.58 13.46
CA ARG A 67 9.88 16.16 12.65
C ARG A 67 10.05 14.65 12.61
N VAL A 68 9.56 13.92 13.62
CA VAL A 68 9.63 12.45 13.67
C VAL A 68 8.63 11.86 12.67
N ALA A 69 7.40 12.36 12.65
CA ALA A 69 6.38 11.96 11.67
C ALA A 69 6.84 12.25 10.23
N GLN A 70 7.40 13.44 10.00
CA GLN A 70 7.93 13.83 8.69
C GLN A 70 9.10 12.93 8.26
N GLY A 71 9.99 12.58 9.19
CA GLY A 71 11.09 11.65 8.91
C GLY A 71 10.60 10.26 8.48
N HIS A 72 9.61 9.70 9.19
CA HIS A 72 8.99 8.42 8.81
C HIS A 72 8.29 8.50 7.45
N TYR A 73 7.64 9.61 7.13
CA TYR A 73 7.01 9.82 5.82
C TYR A 73 8.03 9.86 4.68
N LEU A 74 9.13 10.61 4.84
CA LEU A 74 10.21 10.66 3.85
C LEU A 74 10.88 9.29 3.66
N ALA A 75 11.17 8.58 4.76
CA ALA A 75 11.71 7.23 4.68
C ALA A 75 10.76 6.25 3.99
N ALA A 76 9.44 6.40 4.20
CA ALA A 76 8.43 5.60 3.51
C ALA A 76 8.42 5.88 2.00
N LEU A 77 8.59 7.12 1.56
CA LEU A 77 8.70 7.46 0.14
C LEU A 77 9.92 6.79 -0.51
N ASP A 78 11.10 6.88 0.12
CA ASP A 78 12.32 6.24 -0.39
C ASP A 78 12.18 4.71 -0.52
N ILE A 79 11.42 4.07 0.38
CA ILE A 79 11.13 2.63 0.32
C ILE A 79 10.09 2.32 -0.76
N LEU A 80 9.11 3.21 -0.94
CA LEU A 80 8.08 3.07 -1.97
C LEU A 80 8.71 3.10 -3.35
N ASP A 81 9.61 4.03 -3.64
CA ASP A 81 10.32 4.09 -4.93
C ASP A 81 11.05 2.78 -5.23
N LYS A 82 11.77 2.23 -4.23
CA LYS A 82 12.42 0.92 -4.36
C LYS A 82 11.43 -0.22 -4.59
N TYR A 83 10.25 -0.16 -3.98
CA TYR A 83 9.20 -1.15 -4.22
C TYR A 83 8.67 -1.04 -5.66
N LEU A 84 8.46 0.18 -6.17
CA LEU A 84 7.98 0.42 -7.52
C LEU A 84 9.00 -0.03 -8.57
N ASP A 85 10.30 0.13 -8.33
CA ASP A 85 11.35 -0.42 -9.21
C ASP A 85 11.34 -1.95 -9.28
N LEU A 86 10.88 -2.62 -8.22
CA LEU A 86 10.83 -4.08 -8.14
C LEU A 86 9.53 -4.67 -8.69
N VAL A 87 8.49 -3.85 -8.87
CA VAL A 87 7.19 -4.29 -9.39
C VAL A 87 7.06 -3.80 -10.82
N GLU A 88 6.86 -4.73 -11.76
CA GLU A 88 6.55 -4.34 -13.14
C GLU A 88 5.16 -3.70 -13.18
N LEU A 89 5.15 -2.37 -13.36
CA LEU A 89 3.92 -1.61 -13.57
C LEU A 89 3.61 -1.50 -15.07
N PRO A 90 2.32 -1.47 -15.44
CA PRO A 90 1.92 -1.18 -16.82
C PRO A 90 2.51 0.16 -17.28
N PRO A 91 2.88 0.28 -18.57
CA PRO A 91 3.34 1.54 -19.12
C PRO A 91 2.31 2.64 -18.87
N THR A 92 2.77 3.80 -18.38
CA THR A 92 1.89 4.95 -18.11
C THR A 92 1.25 5.52 -19.37
N ASN A 93 1.83 5.25 -20.53
CA ASN A 93 1.32 5.63 -21.86
C ASN A 93 0.25 4.67 -22.43
N SER A 94 -0.19 3.67 -21.67
CA SER A 94 -1.21 2.71 -22.10
C SER A 94 -2.63 3.28 -22.19
N GLY A 95 -2.84 4.55 -21.83
CA GLY A 95 -4.15 5.20 -21.77
C GLY A 95 -5.03 4.74 -20.61
N HIS A 96 -4.56 3.79 -19.80
CA HIS A 96 -5.26 3.30 -18.60
C HIS A 96 -5.23 4.30 -17.43
N TYR A 97 -4.30 5.27 -17.45
CA TYR A 97 -4.11 6.27 -16.40
C TYR A 97 -4.69 7.64 -16.75
N ASP A 98 -5.30 7.80 -17.92
CA ASP A 98 -5.83 9.07 -18.43
C ASP A 98 -7.19 9.44 -17.84
N LYS A 99 -7.78 8.54 -17.04
CA LYS A 99 -9.08 8.75 -16.40
C LYS A 99 -8.88 9.18 -14.95
N GLU A 100 -9.71 10.10 -14.51
CA GLU A 100 -9.75 10.51 -13.11
C GLU A 100 -10.16 9.30 -12.26
N PHE A 101 -9.27 8.89 -11.35
CA PHE A 101 -9.54 7.77 -10.46
C PHE A 101 -10.59 8.19 -9.44
N ASP A 102 -11.65 7.40 -9.32
CA ASP A 102 -12.67 7.63 -8.30
C ASP A 102 -12.06 7.57 -6.89
N THR A 103 -12.24 8.66 -6.13
CA THR A 103 -11.71 8.82 -4.78
C THR A 103 -12.79 8.59 -3.71
N LEU A 104 -13.95 8.06 -4.06
CA LEU A 104 -14.99 7.67 -3.13
C LEU A 104 -14.90 6.17 -2.82
N VAL A 105 -15.00 5.81 -1.54
CA VAL A 105 -14.98 4.42 -1.10
C VAL A 105 -16.42 3.89 -1.14
N GLY A 106 -16.69 2.92 -2.03
CA GLY A 106 -17.97 2.21 -2.09
C GLY A 106 -18.92 2.61 -3.23
N GLU A 107 -18.44 3.33 -4.25
CA GLU A 107 -19.25 3.68 -5.42
C GLU A 107 -19.45 2.49 -6.38
N SER A 108 -18.47 1.59 -6.46
CA SER A 108 -18.55 0.34 -7.25
C SER A 108 -18.24 -0.89 -6.41
N ALA A 109 -19.10 -1.92 -6.50
CA ALA A 109 -18.86 -3.22 -5.90
C ALA A 109 -17.57 -3.83 -6.45
N ARG A 110 -16.74 -4.40 -5.56
CA ARG A 110 -15.50 -5.07 -5.94
C ARG A 110 -15.85 -6.20 -6.92
N LEU A 111 -15.32 -6.16 -8.15
CA LEU A 111 -15.46 -7.26 -9.11
C LEU A 111 -14.92 -8.53 -8.44
N THR A 112 -15.84 -9.44 -8.12
CA THR A 112 -15.59 -10.80 -7.61
C THR A 112 -15.13 -11.71 -8.73
#